data_AF-A0A1D1Y2V8-F1
#
_entry.id   AF-A0A1D1Y2V8-F1
#
_cell.length_a   1.000
_cell.length_b   1.000
_cell.length_c   1.000
_cell.angle_alpha   90.00
_cell.angle_beta   90.00
_cell.angle_gamma   90.00
#
_symmetry.space_group_name_H-M   'P 1'
#
loop_
_entity.id
_entity.type
_entity.pdbx_description
1 polymer ?
#
loop_
_entity_poly.entity_id
_entity_poly.type
_entity_poly.pdbx_seq_one_letter_code
_entity_poly.pdbx_strand_id
1 'polypeptide(L)'
;KIGGEQRRNRDLVVRSSPGKGRERWGEKRPPFAMPLRLLSLAKPLWRPPSIRALSSSPVLRGPEGSPAASGASAAPAPARTLADLRRRLAEESPTLSDFAYSVEVGTRKNPIPKPKWMKQTIPGGSRYAAIKAKLRELKLHTVCEEARCPNLGECWSGGETGTATATIMILGDTCTRGCRFCNVKTSRTPPPPDPGEPSNVAEAIASWGLDYVVITSVDRDDLADQGSNHFAETVHKLKALKSDILIEALVYEHIQNMGY
;
A
#
# COMPACT_ATOMS: atom_id res chain seq x y z
N LYS A 1 -56.32 -9.18 43.64
CA LYS A 1 -55.12 -8.75 44.40
C LYS A 1 -54.32 -7.86 43.46
N ILE A 2 -54.69 -6.59 43.28
CA ILE A 2 -54.32 -5.42 44.11
C ILE A 2 -52.80 -5.34 44.30
N GLY A 3 -52.19 -4.27 43.81
CA GLY A 3 -50.86 -3.82 44.20
C GLY A 3 -50.05 -3.18 43.08
N GLY A 4 -50.45 -1.97 42.66
CA GLY A 4 -49.48 -1.03 42.08
C GLY A 4 -48.74 -0.31 43.21
N GLU A 5 -47.52 0.19 42.95
CA GLU A 5 -46.96 1.30 43.71
C GLU A 5 -45.96 2.03 42.81
N GLN A 6 -46.10 3.35 42.85
CA GLN A 6 -45.52 4.35 41.99
C GLN A 6 -44.49 5.15 42.82
N ARG A 7 -43.63 5.92 42.14
CA ARG A 7 -42.74 6.99 42.67
C ARG A 7 -41.42 6.49 43.29
N ARG A 8 -40.28 7.15 43.12
CA ARG A 8 -40.04 8.61 43.08
C ARG A 8 -38.88 9.01 42.18
N ASN A 9 -39.14 10.07 41.40
CA ASN A 9 -38.18 11.04 40.90
C ASN A 9 -37.35 11.61 42.07
N ARG A 10 -36.06 11.83 41.86
CA ARG A 10 -35.32 12.87 42.58
C ARG A 10 -34.53 13.71 41.57
N ASP A 11 -34.94 14.96 41.57
CA ASP A 11 -34.52 16.08 40.77
C ASP A 11 -33.05 16.48 40.96
N LEU A 12 -32.53 17.09 39.89
CA LEU A 12 -31.63 18.25 39.82
C LEU A 12 -30.50 18.38 40.84
N VAL A 13 -29.27 18.58 40.34
CA VAL A 13 -28.56 19.87 40.48
C VAL A 13 -27.61 20.08 39.29
N VAL A 14 -27.98 21.04 38.44
CA VAL A 14 -27.05 21.83 37.63
C VAL A 14 -26.26 22.74 38.58
N ARG A 15 -24.93 22.71 38.51
CA ARG A 15 -24.08 23.79 39.04
C ARG A 15 -23.06 24.23 38.02
N SER A 16 -23.32 25.41 37.49
CA SER A 16 -22.45 26.26 36.69
C SER A 16 -21.50 27.10 37.56
N SER A 17 -20.30 27.36 37.01
CA SER A 17 -19.42 28.53 37.21
C SER A 17 -18.61 28.67 38.51
N PRO A 18 -17.56 29.54 38.58
CA PRO A 18 -16.85 30.30 37.52
C PRO A 18 -15.29 30.31 37.63
N GLY A 19 -14.62 30.65 36.52
CA GLY A 19 -13.71 31.81 36.52
C GLY A 19 -12.18 31.62 36.63
N LYS A 20 -11.52 32.19 35.60
CA LYS A 20 -10.23 32.90 35.57
C LYS A 20 -8.92 32.08 35.47
N GLY A 21 -8.30 32.20 34.30
CA GLY A 21 -6.89 31.90 34.05
C GLY A 21 -6.51 32.38 32.65
N ARG A 22 -6.30 33.69 32.53
CA ARG A 22 -5.94 34.38 31.28
C ARG A 22 -4.44 34.24 31.10
N GLU A 23 -3.97 33.31 30.25
CA GLU A 23 -2.56 33.25 29.85
C GLU A 23 -2.39 33.47 28.36
N ARG A 24 -1.74 34.60 28.10
CA ARG A 24 -1.29 35.17 26.84
C ARG A 24 -0.08 34.37 26.37
N TRP A 25 -0.24 33.48 25.39
CA TRP A 25 0.90 32.93 24.66
C TRP A 25 1.14 33.78 23.41
N GLY A 26 2.24 34.52 23.50
CA GLY A 26 2.68 35.51 22.53
C GLY A 26 3.05 34.89 21.19
N GLU A 27 2.65 35.62 20.17
CA GLU A 27 3.23 35.75 18.86
C GLU A 27 4.76 35.59 18.89
N LYS A 28 5.28 34.51 18.29
CA LYS A 28 6.68 34.41 17.90
C LYS A 28 6.74 34.16 16.40
N ARG A 29 6.91 35.26 15.66
CA ARG A 29 7.41 35.27 14.29
C ARG A 29 8.88 34.80 14.29
N PRO A 30 9.34 34.05 13.28
CA PRO A 30 10.75 33.69 13.16
C PRO A 30 11.57 34.90 12.69
N PRO A 31 12.76 35.16 13.27
CA PRO A 31 13.74 36.01 12.62
C PRO A 31 14.59 35.15 11.68
N PHE A 32 14.75 35.60 10.44
CA PHE A 32 16.00 35.61 9.66
C PHE A 32 15.65 35.75 8.17
N ALA A 33 15.57 37.01 7.75
CA ALA A 33 15.77 37.41 6.37
C ALA A 33 17.28 37.54 6.12
N MET A 34 17.75 37.05 4.97
CA MET A 34 18.99 37.44 4.27
C MET A 34 19.02 36.72 2.89
N PRO A 35 19.73 37.25 1.88
CA PRO A 35 19.09 37.84 0.71
C PRO A 35 19.38 37.12 -0.61
N LEU A 36 18.58 37.44 -1.64
CA LEU A 36 18.88 37.15 -3.04
C LEU A 36 20.11 37.93 -3.53
N ARG A 37 21.12 37.24 -4.08
CA ARG A 37 21.84 37.68 -5.29
C ARG A 37 22.56 36.53 -5.99
N LEU A 38 22.09 36.26 -7.21
CA LEU A 38 22.82 35.93 -8.45
C LEU A 38 24.33 35.64 -8.33
N LEU A 39 24.78 34.45 -8.78
CA LEU A 39 25.42 34.22 -10.09
C LEU A 39 26.10 32.84 -10.17
N SER A 40 26.05 32.29 -11.39
CA SER A 40 27.08 31.45 -12.01
C SER A 40 27.04 29.93 -11.80
N LEU A 41 26.45 29.27 -12.81
CA LEU A 41 27.06 28.19 -13.61
C LEU A 41 27.99 27.21 -12.87
N ALA A 42 27.44 26.07 -12.46
CA ALA A 42 28.19 24.82 -12.34
C ALA A 42 27.37 23.68 -12.95
N LYS A 43 27.82 23.23 -14.13
CA LYS A 43 27.30 22.06 -14.85
C LYS A 43 27.57 20.78 -14.03
N PRO A 44 26.67 19.79 -14.02
CA PRO A 44 26.99 18.49 -13.42
C PRO A 44 27.99 17.76 -14.33
N LEU A 45 29.18 17.50 -13.78
CA LEU A 45 30.17 16.58 -14.34
C LEU A 45 29.67 15.14 -14.16
N TRP A 46 28.70 14.73 -14.97
CA TRP A 46 28.37 13.33 -15.17
C TRP A 46 29.05 12.86 -16.46
N ARG A 47 30.22 12.24 -16.33
CA ARG A 47 30.87 11.50 -17.43
C ARG A 47 30.41 10.03 -17.34
N PRO A 48 29.84 9.44 -18.39
CA PRO A 48 29.66 7.99 -18.42
C PRO A 48 31.03 7.31 -18.51
N PRO A 49 31.26 6.15 -17.88
CA PRO A 49 32.49 5.41 -18.08
C PRO A 49 32.59 4.91 -19.53
N SER A 50 33.75 5.18 -20.12
CA SER A 50 34.16 4.74 -21.45
C SER A 50 34.31 3.21 -21.47
N ILE A 51 33.60 2.58 -22.40
CA ILE A 51 33.76 1.16 -22.75
C ILE A 51 35.16 1.01 -23.36
N ARG A 52 36.11 0.49 -22.58
CA ARG A 52 37.38 -0.04 -23.12
C ARG A 52 37.21 -1.53 -23.36
N ALA A 53 37.25 -1.88 -24.63
CA ALA A 53 37.44 -3.23 -25.12
C ALA A 53 38.76 -3.80 -24.53
N LEU A 54 38.65 -4.87 -23.75
CA LEU A 54 39.79 -5.68 -23.34
C LEU A 54 39.99 -6.77 -24.39
N SER A 55 41.00 -6.55 -25.22
CA SER A 55 41.57 -7.52 -26.14
C SER A 55 42.46 -8.53 -25.40
N SER A 56 42.28 -9.81 -25.74
CA SER A 56 43.29 -10.87 -25.84
C SER A 56 44.24 -11.14 -24.64
N SER A 57 44.02 -12.28 -23.98
CA SER A 57 45.06 -13.01 -23.23
C SER A 57 45.54 -14.24 -24.03
N PRO A 58 46.80 -14.68 -23.84
CA PRO A 58 47.50 -15.54 -24.79
C PRO A 58 47.26 -17.04 -24.58
N VAL A 59 47.48 -17.75 -25.69
CA VAL A 59 47.40 -19.19 -25.90
C VAL A 59 48.51 -19.93 -25.15
N LEU A 60 48.15 -20.93 -24.33
CA LEU A 60 49.06 -22.01 -23.92
C LEU A 60 48.78 -23.24 -24.80
N ARG A 61 49.87 -23.84 -25.29
CA ARG A 61 49.91 -24.87 -26.34
C ARG A 61 50.40 -26.19 -25.74
N GLY A 62 49.70 -27.28 -26.09
CA GLY A 62 50.25 -28.65 -26.23
C GLY A 62 49.50 -29.77 -25.48
N PRO A 63 49.56 -31.05 -25.91
CA PRO A 63 49.99 -31.59 -27.21
C PRO A 63 48.87 -32.38 -27.95
N GLU A 64 49.18 -32.72 -29.20
CA GLU A 64 48.34 -33.33 -30.22
C GLU A 64 48.01 -34.82 -29.99
N GLY A 65 46.84 -35.25 -30.48
CA GLY A 65 46.41 -36.64 -30.62
C GLY A 65 44.95 -36.77 -31.08
N SER A 66 44.72 -36.89 -32.39
CA SER A 66 43.45 -37.05 -33.12
C SER A 66 42.66 -38.36 -32.82
N PRO A 67 41.49 -38.66 -33.44
CA PRO A 67 40.63 -37.84 -34.33
C PRO A 67 39.12 -37.81 -33.97
N ALA A 68 38.44 -36.79 -34.53
CA ALA A 68 37.10 -36.79 -35.10
C ALA A 68 35.93 -37.49 -34.37
N ALA A 69 35.03 -36.68 -33.79
CA ALA A 69 33.59 -36.91 -33.89
C ALA A 69 32.88 -35.54 -33.93
N SER A 70 32.31 -35.24 -35.09
CA SER A 70 31.53 -34.04 -35.41
C SER A 70 30.24 -33.98 -34.57
N GLY A 71 30.01 -32.85 -33.90
CA GLY A 71 28.77 -32.57 -33.20
C GLY A 71 28.70 -31.13 -32.70
N ALA A 72 29.04 -30.16 -33.55
CA ALA A 72 28.87 -28.75 -33.23
C ALA A 72 27.38 -28.39 -33.34
N SER A 73 26.71 -28.25 -32.19
CA SER A 73 25.37 -27.66 -32.10
C SER A 73 25.49 -26.17 -32.43
N ALA A 74 24.99 -25.76 -33.59
CA ALA A 74 24.90 -24.36 -33.99
C ALA A 74 23.76 -23.68 -33.24
N ALA A 75 24.03 -22.53 -32.60
CA ALA A 75 22.98 -21.71 -31.99
C ALA A 75 21.98 -21.23 -33.06
N PRO A 76 20.66 -21.34 -32.85
CA PRO A 76 19.67 -21.02 -33.86
C PRO A 76 19.56 -19.50 -34.09
N ALA A 77 19.46 -19.10 -35.35
CA ALA A 77 19.29 -17.71 -35.78
C ALA A 77 17.98 -17.07 -35.22
N PRO A 78 17.94 -15.74 -35.04
CA PRO A 78 16.75 -15.05 -34.51
C PRO A 78 15.55 -15.23 -35.46
N ALA A 79 14.40 -15.64 -34.92
CA ALA A 79 13.17 -15.87 -35.67
C ALA A 79 12.75 -14.58 -36.38
N ARG A 80 12.71 -14.59 -37.72
CA ARG A 80 12.37 -13.40 -38.54
C ARG A 80 10.88 -13.31 -38.89
N THR A 81 10.14 -14.40 -38.68
CA THR A 81 8.69 -14.45 -38.94
C THR A 81 7.94 -15.02 -37.74
N LEU A 82 6.66 -14.68 -37.64
CA LEU A 82 5.77 -15.16 -36.59
C LEU A 82 5.56 -16.68 -36.68
N ALA A 83 5.65 -17.24 -37.89
CA ALA A 83 5.62 -18.69 -38.12
C ALA A 83 6.87 -19.38 -37.56
N ASP A 84 8.06 -18.80 -37.73
CA ASP A 84 9.29 -19.34 -37.16
C ASP A 84 9.28 -19.27 -35.63
N LEU A 85 8.77 -18.17 -35.06
CA LEU A 85 8.60 -18.04 -33.62
C LEU A 85 7.62 -19.08 -33.07
N ARG A 86 6.49 -19.33 -33.75
CA ARG A 86 5.52 -20.36 -33.36
C ARG A 86 6.10 -21.76 -33.43
N ARG A 87 6.89 -22.08 -34.47
CA ARG A 87 7.56 -23.38 -34.60
C ARG A 87 8.59 -23.57 -33.49
N ARG A 88 9.45 -22.57 -33.25
CA ARG A 88 10.43 -22.61 -32.16
C ARG A 88 9.77 -22.72 -30.80
N LEU A 89 8.71 -21.95 -30.53
CA LEU A 89 7.95 -22.10 -29.29
C LEU A 89 7.29 -23.48 -29.21
N ALA A 90 6.79 -24.06 -30.30
CA ALA A 90 6.25 -25.42 -30.25
C ALA A 90 7.33 -26.48 -29.93
N GLU A 91 8.57 -26.26 -30.35
CA GLU A 91 9.71 -27.17 -30.11
C GLU A 91 10.39 -26.93 -28.75
N GLU A 92 10.51 -25.67 -28.32
CA GLU A 92 11.25 -25.23 -27.12
C GLU A 92 10.30 -24.88 -25.96
N SER A 93 8.97 -24.88 -26.14
CA SER A 93 8.06 -24.47 -25.07
C SER A 93 8.20 -25.45 -23.92
N PRO A 94 8.54 -24.96 -22.73
CA PRO A 94 8.52 -25.78 -21.53
C PRO A 94 7.13 -26.39 -21.37
N THR A 95 7.12 -27.68 -21.12
CA THR A 95 5.93 -28.44 -20.80
C THR A 95 5.49 -28.12 -19.36
N LEU A 96 4.22 -28.37 -19.02
CA LEU A 96 3.75 -28.22 -17.63
C LEU A 96 4.59 -29.04 -16.63
N SER A 97 5.17 -30.15 -17.08
CA SER A 97 6.12 -30.98 -16.34
C SER A 97 7.45 -30.28 -16.05
N ASP A 98 7.92 -29.39 -16.92
CA ASP A 98 9.14 -28.60 -16.70
C ASP A 98 8.95 -27.53 -15.61
N PHE A 99 7.70 -27.14 -15.36
CA PHE A 99 7.30 -26.27 -14.24
C PHE A 99 6.74 -27.04 -13.04
N ALA A 100 6.77 -28.37 -13.06
CA ALA A 100 6.32 -29.20 -11.94
C ALA A 100 7.36 -29.16 -10.81
N TYR A 101 7.54 -27.99 -10.20
CA TYR A 101 8.16 -27.90 -8.90
C TYR A 101 7.13 -28.37 -7.87
N SER A 102 7.40 -29.52 -7.25
CA SER A 102 6.62 -29.96 -6.10
C SER A 102 7.12 -29.21 -4.87
N VAL A 103 6.38 -28.17 -4.48
CA VAL A 103 6.54 -27.57 -3.15
C VAL A 103 5.66 -28.37 -2.21
N GLU A 104 6.29 -29.01 -1.23
CA GLU A 104 5.56 -29.58 -0.10
C GLU A 104 4.81 -28.44 0.60
N VAL A 105 3.49 -28.50 0.60
CA VAL A 105 2.65 -27.54 1.33
C VAL A 105 2.19 -28.22 2.62
N GLY A 106 2.54 -27.64 3.75
CA GLY A 106 2.12 -28.14 5.07
C GLY A 106 0.59 -28.20 5.19
N THR A 107 0.09 -29.19 5.91
CA THR A 107 -1.34 -29.27 6.23
C THR A 107 -1.71 -28.26 7.31
N ARG A 108 -2.99 -27.90 7.48
CA ARG A 108 -3.42 -27.00 8.57
C ARG A 108 -2.98 -27.45 9.97
N LYS A 109 -2.86 -28.77 10.19
CA LYS A 109 -2.45 -29.34 11.48
C LYS A 109 -0.94 -29.27 11.69
N ASN A 110 -0.16 -29.30 10.61
CA ASN A 110 1.30 -29.19 10.61
C ASN A 110 1.77 -28.19 9.54
N PRO A 111 1.65 -26.87 9.81
CA PRO A 111 2.08 -25.85 8.87
C PRO A 111 3.61 -25.81 8.78
N ILE A 112 4.15 -25.71 7.57
CA ILE A 112 5.58 -25.49 7.36
C ILE A 112 5.91 -24.06 7.84
N PRO A 113 6.89 -23.89 8.74
CA PRO A 113 7.24 -22.58 9.26
C PRO A 113 7.75 -21.67 8.15
N LYS A 114 7.36 -20.40 8.20
CA LYS A 114 7.87 -19.39 7.25
C LYS A 114 9.40 -19.32 7.31
N PRO A 115 10.10 -19.29 6.16
CA PRO A 115 11.54 -19.11 6.11
C PRO A 115 11.98 -17.85 6.88
N LYS A 116 13.17 -17.88 7.48
CA LYS A 116 13.66 -16.77 8.32
C LYS A 116 13.70 -15.43 7.59
N TRP A 117 14.08 -15.43 6.31
CA TRP A 117 14.17 -14.23 5.47
C TRP A 117 12.80 -13.59 5.15
N MET A 118 11.70 -14.31 5.34
CA MET A 118 10.33 -13.79 5.13
C MET A 118 9.73 -13.19 6.42
N LYS A 119 10.40 -13.35 7.56
CA LYS A 119 9.91 -12.83 8.84
C LYS A 119 10.28 -11.36 8.98
N GLN A 120 9.29 -10.54 9.30
CA GLN A 120 9.46 -9.12 9.60
C GLN A 120 9.39 -8.86 11.11
N THR A 121 9.99 -7.76 11.54
CA THR A 121 9.93 -7.29 12.93
C THR A 121 8.58 -6.66 13.23
N ILE A 122 8.18 -6.69 14.51
CA ILE A 122 6.92 -6.09 14.93
C ILE A 122 7.06 -4.57 14.88
N PRO A 123 6.14 -3.85 14.20
CA PRO A 123 6.22 -2.41 14.09
C PRO A 123 6.06 -1.73 15.46
N GLY A 124 6.91 -0.72 15.71
CA GLY A 124 6.90 0.08 16.93
C GLY A 124 7.28 1.54 16.64
N GLY A 125 7.13 2.41 17.63
CA GLY A 125 7.49 3.84 17.53
C GLY A 125 6.32 4.80 17.78
N SER A 126 6.67 6.07 18.05
CA SER A 126 5.70 7.13 18.38
C SER A 126 4.75 7.45 17.22
N ARG A 127 5.26 7.48 15.97
CA ARG A 127 4.45 7.76 14.77
C ARG A 127 3.43 6.66 14.48
N TYR A 128 3.83 5.40 14.63
CA TYR A 128 2.92 4.25 14.53
C TYR A 128 1.78 4.35 15.56
N ALA A 129 2.12 4.64 16.82
CA ALA A 129 1.12 4.81 17.88
C ALA A 129 0.17 5.98 17.61
N ALA A 130 0.68 7.10 17.08
CA ALA A 130 -0.12 8.28 16.73
C ALA A 130 -1.13 7.98 15.61
N ILE A 131 -0.69 7.36 14.51
CA ILE A 131 -1.58 6.98 13.39
C ILE A 131 -2.62 5.97 13.89
N LYS A 132 -2.19 4.96 14.65
CA LYS A 132 -3.10 3.96 15.24
C LYS A 132 -4.16 4.57 16.15
N ALA A 133 -3.79 5.56 16.97
CA ALA A 133 -4.73 6.26 17.82
C ALA A 133 -5.76 7.04 16.99
N LYS A 134 -5.31 7.73 15.94
CA LYS A 134 -6.17 8.52 15.05
C LYS A 134 -7.13 7.65 14.24
N LEU A 135 -6.68 6.49 13.74
CA LEU A 135 -7.56 5.53 13.06
C LEU A 135 -8.72 5.10 13.96
N ARG A 136 -8.46 4.84 15.24
CA ARG A 136 -9.48 4.45 16.21
C ARG A 136 -10.42 5.60 16.59
N GLU A 137 -9.88 6.80 16.74
CA GLU A 137 -10.64 8.02 17.03
C GLU A 137 -11.66 8.31 15.93
N LEU A 138 -11.24 8.17 14.67
CA LEU A 138 -12.05 8.46 13.49
C LEU A 138 -12.79 7.24 12.93
N LYS A 139 -12.69 6.08 13.60
CA LYS A 139 -13.29 4.80 13.20
C LYS A 139 -12.96 4.38 11.77
N LEU A 140 -11.72 4.61 11.36
CA LEU A 140 -11.25 4.31 10.01
C LEU A 140 -10.53 2.96 9.96
N HIS A 141 -10.61 2.32 8.80
CA HIS A 141 -9.95 1.05 8.53
C HIS A 141 -8.79 1.23 7.55
N THR A 142 -7.78 0.35 7.65
CA THR A 142 -6.65 0.32 6.72
C THR A 142 -6.38 -1.10 6.28
N VAL A 143 -6.00 -1.29 5.02
CA VAL A 143 -5.51 -2.59 4.53
C VAL A 143 -4.28 -3.02 5.34
N CYS A 144 -3.48 -2.07 5.79
CA CYS A 144 -2.30 -2.33 6.60
C CYS A 144 -2.65 -3.17 7.85
N GLU A 145 -3.70 -2.78 8.59
CA GLU A 145 -4.13 -3.50 9.80
C GLU A 145 -4.98 -4.73 9.46
N GLU A 146 -5.98 -4.60 8.58
CA GLU A 146 -6.95 -5.67 8.30
C GLU A 146 -6.31 -6.85 7.55
N ALA A 147 -5.38 -6.58 6.62
CA ALA A 147 -4.65 -7.61 5.89
C ALA A 147 -3.39 -8.11 6.60
N ARG A 148 -3.08 -7.59 7.79
CA ARG A 148 -1.86 -7.91 8.57
C ARG A 148 -0.59 -7.71 7.76
N CYS A 149 -0.46 -6.52 7.15
CA CYS A 149 0.65 -6.19 6.28
C CYS A 149 1.99 -6.23 7.05
N PRO A 150 2.99 -6.99 6.56
CA PRO A 150 4.29 -7.07 7.23
C PRO A 150 5.10 -5.76 7.12
N ASN A 151 4.74 -4.87 6.19
CA ASN A 151 5.46 -3.61 5.93
C ASN A 151 4.86 -2.41 6.69
N LEU A 152 3.87 -2.64 7.56
CA LEU A 152 3.10 -1.58 8.21
C LEU A 152 3.98 -0.55 8.93
N GLY A 153 5.04 -1.01 9.61
CA GLY A 153 5.95 -0.13 10.34
C GLY A 153 6.72 0.82 9.43
N GLU A 154 7.22 0.31 8.31
CA GLU A 154 7.99 1.09 7.33
C GLU A 154 7.09 2.11 6.62
N CYS A 155 5.92 1.68 6.13
CA CYS A 155 4.99 2.56 5.43
C CYS A 155 4.57 3.76 6.29
N TRP A 156 4.16 3.52 7.54
CA TRP A 156 3.66 4.58 8.42
C TRP A 156 4.77 5.46 9.01
N SER A 157 5.99 4.94 9.14
CA SER A 157 7.14 5.72 9.61
C SER A 157 7.81 6.51 8.49
N GLY A 158 7.68 6.07 7.24
CA GLY A 158 8.33 6.61 6.05
C GLY A 158 9.65 5.90 5.69
N GLY A 159 10.05 4.89 6.46
CA GLY A 159 11.26 4.11 6.22
C GLY A 159 12.53 4.97 6.11
N GLU A 160 13.49 4.50 5.29
CA GLU A 160 14.73 5.24 4.98
C GLU A 160 14.48 6.40 4.01
N THR A 161 13.42 6.30 3.20
CA THR A 161 13.05 7.28 2.17
C THR A 161 12.38 8.54 2.73
N GLY A 162 11.96 8.52 4.00
CA GLY A 162 11.27 9.62 4.69
C GLY A 162 9.81 9.84 4.28
N THR A 163 9.38 9.32 3.12
CA THR A 163 8.01 9.44 2.61
C THR A 163 7.08 8.46 3.31
N ALA A 164 6.19 8.96 4.16
CA ALA A 164 5.19 8.13 4.80
C ALA A 164 3.98 7.91 3.90
N THR A 165 3.46 6.70 3.94
CA THR A 165 2.28 6.30 3.18
C THR A 165 1.36 5.42 4.03
N ALA A 166 0.07 5.47 3.71
CA ALA A 166 -0.93 4.58 4.27
C ALA A 166 -1.94 4.20 3.18
N THR A 167 -2.43 2.97 3.28
CA THR A 167 -3.53 2.47 2.46
C THR A 167 -4.81 2.48 3.28
N ILE A 168 -5.67 3.46 3.01
CA ILE A 168 -6.97 3.60 3.67
C ILE A 168 -7.97 2.69 2.98
N MET A 169 -8.71 1.93 3.79
CA MET A 169 -9.78 1.06 3.34
C MET A 169 -11.12 1.69 3.71
N ILE A 170 -11.87 2.13 2.70
CA ILE A 170 -13.20 2.73 2.85
C ILE A 170 -14.30 1.65 2.71
N LEU A 171 -15.53 2.00 3.09
CA LEU A 171 -16.72 1.15 3.14
C LEU A 171 -16.68 0.06 4.22
N GLY A 172 -15.83 0.25 5.24
CA GLY A 172 -15.69 -0.63 6.40
C GLY A 172 -14.64 -1.72 6.28
N ASP A 173 -14.66 -2.68 7.21
CA ASP A 173 -13.69 -3.78 7.34
C ASP A 173 -14.17 -5.13 6.82
N THR A 174 -15.39 -5.18 6.29
CA THR A 174 -16.09 -6.42 5.97
C THR A 174 -16.52 -6.43 4.51
N CYS A 175 -15.96 -7.36 3.75
CA CYS A 175 -16.20 -7.56 2.34
C CYS A 175 -17.39 -8.49 2.09
N THR A 176 -18.17 -8.20 1.04
CA THR A 176 -19.24 -9.11 0.56
C THR A 176 -18.71 -10.36 -0.12
N ARG A 177 -17.47 -10.32 -0.61
CA ARG A 177 -16.78 -11.43 -1.27
C ARG A 177 -15.76 -12.11 -0.35
N GLY A 178 -15.60 -13.42 -0.56
CA GLY A 178 -14.72 -14.30 0.23
C GLY A 178 -13.52 -14.80 -0.55
N CYS A 179 -12.62 -13.91 -0.93
CA CYS A 179 -11.40 -14.26 -1.66
C CYS A 179 -10.51 -15.17 -0.81
N ARG A 180 -10.09 -16.33 -1.34
CA ARG A 180 -9.34 -17.35 -0.59
C ARG A 180 -7.98 -16.88 -0.06
N PHE A 181 -7.41 -15.87 -0.69
CA PHE A 181 -6.12 -15.28 -0.31
C PHE A 181 -6.27 -14.05 0.60
N CYS A 182 -7.48 -13.47 0.70
CA CYS A 182 -7.70 -12.22 1.41
C CYS A 182 -7.95 -12.49 2.90
N ASN A 183 -7.36 -11.67 3.77
CA ASN A 183 -7.52 -11.77 5.22
C ASN A 183 -8.62 -10.83 5.77
N VAL A 184 -9.22 -10.00 4.92
CA VAL A 184 -10.33 -9.11 5.28
C VAL A 184 -11.56 -9.94 5.69
N LYS A 185 -12.35 -9.44 6.64
CA LYS A 185 -13.54 -10.14 7.11
C LYS A 185 -14.55 -10.28 5.97
N THR A 186 -15.30 -11.38 5.96
CA THR A 186 -16.32 -11.61 4.94
C THR A 186 -17.69 -11.78 5.57
N SER A 187 -18.67 -11.05 5.06
CA SER A 187 -20.09 -11.22 5.39
C SER A 187 -20.93 -10.88 4.18
N ARG A 188 -22.01 -11.65 3.92
CA ARG A 188 -22.95 -11.32 2.83
C ARG A 188 -23.78 -10.07 3.13
N THR A 189 -23.91 -9.71 4.40
CA THR A 189 -24.68 -8.56 4.88
C THR A 189 -23.79 -7.75 5.82
N PRO A 190 -22.83 -6.99 5.29
CA PRO A 190 -22.01 -6.09 6.09
C PRO A 190 -22.86 -4.94 6.66
N PRO A 191 -22.38 -4.25 7.70
CA PRO A 191 -23.02 -3.03 8.19
C PRO A 191 -23.13 -1.95 7.08
N PRO A 192 -24.11 -1.03 7.18
CA PRO A 192 -24.18 0.11 6.27
C PRO A 192 -22.91 0.96 6.37
N PRO A 193 -22.40 1.52 5.25
CA PRO A 193 -21.27 2.44 5.29
C PRO A 193 -21.63 3.70 6.11
N ASP A 194 -20.65 4.30 6.77
CA ASP A 194 -20.82 5.56 7.48
C ASP A 194 -20.82 6.73 6.48
N PRO A 195 -21.91 7.51 6.33
CA PRO A 195 -21.94 8.67 5.44
C PRO A 195 -20.90 9.75 5.80
N GLY A 196 -20.43 9.77 7.05
CA GLY A 196 -19.36 10.67 7.52
C GLY A 196 -17.94 10.21 7.17
N GLU A 197 -17.76 8.95 6.75
CA GLU A 197 -16.45 8.35 6.47
C GLU A 197 -15.60 9.19 5.48
N PRO A 198 -16.14 9.72 4.35
CA PRO A 198 -15.33 10.49 3.41
C PRO A 198 -14.73 11.76 4.02
N SER A 199 -15.45 12.42 4.92
CA SER A 199 -14.95 13.60 5.64
C SER A 199 -13.88 13.20 6.66
N ASN A 200 -14.16 12.15 7.44
CA ASN A 200 -13.24 11.63 8.45
C ASN A 200 -11.91 11.18 7.83
N VAL A 201 -11.96 10.51 6.66
CA VAL A 201 -10.78 10.10 5.91
C VAL A 201 -9.96 11.31 5.46
N ALA A 202 -10.62 12.34 4.91
CA ALA A 202 -9.95 13.55 4.46
C ALA A 202 -9.25 14.29 5.62
N GLU A 203 -9.93 14.42 6.76
CA GLU A 203 -9.37 15.02 7.98
C GLU A 203 -8.21 14.20 8.55
N ALA A 204 -8.33 12.85 8.57
CA ALA A 204 -7.29 11.96 9.04
C ALA A 204 -6.00 12.14 8.23
N ILE A 205 -6.11 12.04 6.91
CA ILE A 205 -4.97 12.14 5.99
C ILE A 205 -4.32 13.52 6.07
N ALA A 206 -5.12 14.59 6.15
CA ALA A 206 -4.61 15.94 6.35
C ALA A 206 -3.84 16.08 7.68
N SER A 207 -4.35 15.47 8.76
CA SER A 207 -3.72 15.53 10.09
C SER A 207 -2.39 14.76 10.17
N TRP A 208 -2.25 13.66 9.43
CA TRP A 208 -1.04 12.84 9.44
C TRP A 208 0.10 13.42 8.61
N GLY A 209 -0.22 14.37 7.73
CA GLY A 209 0.77 14.98 6.83
C GLY A 209 1.38 13.97 5.87
N LEU A 210 0.60 13.01 5.35
CA LEU A 210 1.08 12.06 4.35
C LEU A 210 1.28 12.76 2.99
N ASP A 211 2.34 12.38 2.29
CA ASP A 211 2.64 12.89 0.94
C ASP A 211 1.88 12.09 -0.13
N TYR A 212 1.72 10.79 0.12
CA TYR A 212 1.11 9.82 -0.79
C TYR A 212 0.12 8.94 -0.05
N VAL A 213 -1.09 8.83 -0.58
CA VAL A 213 -2.13 7.96 -0.04
C VAL A 213 -2.67 7.02 -1.09
N VAL A 214 -2.89 5.78 -0.68
CA VAL A 214 -3.63 4.80 -1.47
C VAL A 214 -5.00 4.66 -0.85
N ILE A 215 -6.05 4.82 -1.66
CA ILE A 215 -7.43 4.60 -1.25
C ILE A 215 -7.90 3.33 -1.95
N THR A 216 -8.47 2.43 -1.15
CA THR A 216 -9.07 1.17 -1.62
C THR A 216 -10.36 0.95 -0.86
N SER A 217 -11.22 0.06 -1.34
CA SER A 217 -12.44 -0.34 -0.64
C SER A 217 -12.54 -1.85 -0.50
N VAL A 218 -13.46 -2.30 0.34
CA VAL A 218 -14.00 -3.66 0.26
C VAL A 218 -15.04 -3.77 -0.86
N ASP A 219 -15.33 -4.99 -1.31
CA ASP A 219 -16.42 -5.21 -2.26
C ASP A 219 -17.76 -5.02 -1.55
N ARG A 220 -18.61 -4.14 -2.10
CA ARG A 220 -19.95 -3.83 -1.60
C ARG A 220 -21.02 -4.15 -2.64
N ASP A 221 -21.14 -5.44 -2.98
CA ASP A 221 -22.15 -5.95 -3.90
C ASP A 221 -23.60 -5.70 -3.42
N ASP A 222 -23.78 -5.32 -2.14
CA ASP A 222 -25.06 -4.95 -1.54
C ASP A 222 -25.52 -3.51 -1.86
N LEU A 223 -24.61 -2.64 -2.33
CA LEU A 223 -24.93 -1.26 -2.70
C LEU A 223 -25.23 -1.15 -4.18
N ALA A 224 -26.21 -0.31 -4.55
CA ALA A 224 -26.61 -0.12 -5.94
C ALA A 224 -25.49 0.47 -6.82
N ASP A 225 -24.71 1.39 -6.26
CA ASP A 225 -23.54 2.02 -6.91
C ASP A 225 -22.23 1.32 -6.57
N GLN A 226 -22.30 0.22 -5.81
CA GLN A 226 -21.17 -0.56 -5.32
C GLN A 226 -20.11 0.29 -4.58
N GLY A 227 -20.50 1.45 -4.03
CA GLY A 227 -19.61 2.35 -3.31
C GLY A 227 -18.79 3.32 -4.17
N SER A 228 -19.07 3.40 -5.48
CA SER A 228 -18.40 4.34 -6.39
C SER A 228 -18.58 5.80 -6.00
N ASN A 229 -19.77 6.22 -5.56
CA ASN A 229 -19.99 7.60 -5.12
C ASN A 229 -19.22 7.90 -3.83
N HIS A 230 -19.15 6.92 -2.92
CA HIS A 230 -18.40 7.04 -1.67
C HIS A 230 -16.90 7.27 -1.92
N PHE A 231 -16.35 6.56 -2.91
CA PHE A 231 -14.97 6.73 -3.36
C PHE A 231 -14.74 8.14 -3.93
N ALA A 232 -15.60 8.58 -4.85
CA ALA A 232 -15.52 9.90 -5.48
C ALA A 232 -15.62 11.04 -4.45
N GLU A 233 -16.57 10.96 -3.51
CA GLU A 233 -16.71 11.92 -2.43
C GLU A 233 -15.47 12.00 -1.54
N THR A 234 -14.83 10.86 -1.25
CA THR A 234 -13.60 10.80 -0.46
C THR A 234 -12.46 11.53 -1.18
N VAL A 235 -12.29 11.29 -2.48
CA VAL A 235 -11.27 11.95 -3.29
C VAL A 235 -11.54 13.46 -3.38
N HIS A 236 -12.79 13.87 -3.61
CA HIS A 236 -13.17 15.29 -3.67
C HIS A 236 -12.90 16.03 -2.37
N LYS A 237 -13.33 15.46 -1.23
CA LYS A 237 -13.10 16.08 0.09
C LYS A 237 -11.62 16.14 0.42
N LEU A 238 -10.86 15.10 0.09
CA LEU A 238 -9.42 15.09 0.32
C LEU A 238 -8.70 16.14 -0.54
N LYS A 239 -9.04 16.26 -1.82
CA LYS A 239 -8.48 17.30 -2.70
C LYS A 239 -8.87 18.71 -2.30
N ALA A 240 -10.07 18.89 -1.70
CA ALA A 240 -10.50 20.17 -1.17
C ALA A 240 -9.67 20.60 0.07
N LEU A 241 -9.29 19.67 0.94
CA LEU A 241 -8.45 19.96 2.11
C LEU A 241 -6.96 20.05 1.76
N LYS A 242 -6.48 19.21 0.84
CA LYS A 242 -5.09 19.13 0.41
C LYS A 242 -5.01 18.88 -1.10
N SER A 243 -4.87 19.95 -1.88
CA SER A 243 -4.79 19.89 -3.34
C SER A 243 -3.58 19.09 -3.84
N ASP A 244 -2.46 19.22 -3.14
CA ASP A 244 -1.14 18.76 -3.58
C ASP A 244 -0.87 17.29 -3.27
N ILE A 245 -1.76 16.61 -2.52
CA ILE A 245 -1.58 15.20 -2.18
C ILE A 245 -1.72 14.30 -3.41
N LEU A 246 -0.85 13.30 -3.51
CA LEU A 246 -0.95 12.25 -4.51
C LEU A 246 -1.87 11.14 -4.00
N ILE A 247 -2.86 10.78 -4.83
CA ILE A 247 -3.89 9.79 -4.51
C ILE A 247 -3.80 8.68 -5.55
N GLU A 248 -3.61 7.45 -5.09
CA GLU A 248 -3.77 6.24 -5.91
C GLU A 248 -5.06 5.53 -5.52
N ALA A 249 -5.81 5.11 -6.53
CA ALA A 249 -7.07 4.40 -6.36
C ALA A 249 -6.88 2.92 -6.72
N LEU A 250 -6.94 2.04 -5.72
CA LEU A 250 -7.01 0.60 -5.92
C LEU A 250 -8.48 0.18 -5.88
N VAL A 251 -9.02 -0.11 -7.05
CA VAL A 251 -10.44 -0.39 -7.26
C VAL A 251 -10.64 -1.79 -7.82
N TYR A 252 -11.80 -2.36 -7.57
CA TYR A 252 -12.22 -3.63 -8.16
C TYR A 252 -13.06 -3.40 -9.42
N GLU A 253 -13.19 -4.46 -10.23
CA GLU A 253 -13.65 -4.46 -11.63
C GLU A 253 -15.01 -3.79 -11.91
N HIS A 254 -15.88 -3.60 -10.93
CA HIS A 254 -17.26 -3.13 -11.15
C HIS A 254 -17.54 -1.68 -10.72
N ILE A 255 -16.52 -0.88 -10.42
CA ILE A 255 -16.72 0.57 -10.25
C ILE A 255 -16.82 1.24 -11.64
N GLN A 256 -17.96 1.03 -12.32
CA GLN A 256 -18.32 1.78 -13.53
C GLN A 256 -19.12 3.01 -13.10
N ASN A 257 -18.63 4.21 -13.41
CA ASN A 257 -19.16 5.54 -13.03
C ASN A 257 -18.56 6.19 -11.78
N MET A 258 -17.23 6.23 -11.65
CA MET A 258 -16.63 7.40 -10.98
C MET A 258 -16.76 8.58 -11.94
N GLY A 259 -17.84 9.34 -11.84
CA GLY A 259 -18.02 10.59 -12.56
C GLY A 259 -16.98 11.61 -12.08
N TYR A 260 -15.77 11.51 -12.61
CA TYR A 260 -14.72 12.53 -12.51
C TYR A 260 -14.93 13.61 -13.58
#